data_AF-A0A8J3XY71-F1
#
_entry.id   AF-A0A8J3XY71-F1
#
_cell.length_a   1.000
_cell.length_b   1.000
_cell.length_c   1.000
_cell.angle_alpha   90.00
_cell.angle_beta   90.00
_cell.angle_gamma   90.00
#
_symmetry.space_group_name_H-M   'P 1'
#
loop_
_entity.id
_entity.type
_entity.pdbx_description
1 polymer ?
#
loop_
_entity_poly.entity_id
_entity_poly.type
_entity_poly.pdbx_seq_one_letter_code
_entity_poly.pdbx_strand_id
1 'polypeptide(L)'
;MSHRSDLIHAGWIWEENARVLCEILASLVGYTFDDLDWQAVGSALPDTDDDGEGRWYSYFLVGAEAALELRLARAVGGSELSFEVFGSADGVLYAQIKLAGDMATRYAISNR
;
A
#
# COMPACT_ATOMS: atom_id res chain seq x y z
N MET A 1 0.54 16.17 -20.59
CA MET A 1 1.71 15.87 -19.74
C MET A 1 1.27 14.83 -18.73
N SER A 2 1.69 13.58 -18.92
CA SER A 2 1.44 12.52 -17.94
C SER A 2 2.36 12.79 -16.75
N HIS A 3 1.83 13.21 -15.60
CA HIS A 3 2.62 13.21 -14.37
C HIS A 3 2.90 11.73 -14.08
N ARG A 4 4.14 11.30 -14.31
CA ARG A 4 4.56 9.95 -13.92
C ARG A 4 4.71 10.01 -12.41
N SER A 5 3.86 9.30 -11.69
CA SER A 5 3.95 9.17 -10.24
C SER A 5 5.31 8.56 -9.87
N ASP A 6 6.04 9.17 -8.95
CA ASP A 6 7.35 8.67 -8.52
C ASP A 6 7.17 7.57 -7.47
N LEU A 7 8.07 6.58 -7.46
CA LEU A 7 8.11 5.59 -6.39
C LEU A 7 8.58 6.28 -5.10
N ILE A 8 7.72 6.27 -4.08
CA ILE A 8 8.03 6.81 -2.75
C ILE A 8 8.68 5.75 -1.88
N HIS A 9 8.11 4.55 -1.88
CA HIS A 9 8.57 3.44 -1.03
C HIS A 9 8.09 2.10 -1.57
N ALA A 10 8.84 1.05 -1.26
CA ALA A 10 8.50 -0.34 -1.56
C ALA A 10 9.08 -1.24 -0.48
N GLY A 11 8.47 -2.40 -0.29
CA GLY A 11 8.90 -3.39 0.68
C GLY A 11 8.00 -4.61 0.67
N TRP A 12 8.13 -5.44 1.71
CA TRP A 12 7.24 -6.57 1.96
C TRP A 12 6.64 -6.44 3.35
N ILE A 13 5.44 -6.98 3.54
CA ILE A 13 4.74 -7.01 4.82
C ILE A 13 4.14 -8.40 5.03
N TRP A 14 3.83 -8.74 6.28
CA TRP A 14 2.95 -9.88 6.55
C TRP A 14 1.54 -9.59 6.03
N GLU A 15 0.85 -10.59 5.51
CA GLU A 15 -0.51 -10.46 4.97
C GLU A 15 -1.49 -9.83 5.99
N GLU A 16 -1.33 -10.15 7.28
CA GLU A 16 -2.12 -9.57 8.38
C GLU A 16 -1.95 -8.05 8.54
N ASN A 17 -0.83 -7.48 8.08
CA ASN A 17 -0.56 -6.04 8.14
C ASN A 17 -1.19 -5.27 6.96
N ALA A 18 -1.68 -5.97 5.93
CA ALA A 18 -2.11 -5.34 4.67
C ALA A 18 -3.20 -4.30 4.89
N ARG A 19 -4.24 -4.65 5.67
CA ARG A 19 -5.33 -3.73 5.99
C ARG A 19 -4.82 -2.50 6.73
N VAL A 20 -4.00 -2.71 7.75
CA VAL A 20 -3.49 -1.61 8.57
C VAL A 20 -2.60 -0.67 7.76
N LEU A 21 -1.76 -1.20 6.86
CA LEU A 21 -0.98 -0.35 5.95
C LEU A 21 -1.91 0.49 5.06
N CYS A 22 -2.97 -0.10 4.49
CA CYS A 22 -3.96 0.63 3.68
C CYS A 22 -4.63 1.76 4.48
N GLU A 23 -5.07 1.47 5.71
CA GLU A 23 -5.71 2.44 6.61
C GLU A 23 -4.76 3.60 6.99
N ILE A 24 -3.49 3.30 7.29
CA ILE A 24 -2.48 4.32 7.60
C ILE A 24 -2.24 5.21 6.38
N LEU A 25 -1.98 4.62 5.20
CA LEU A 25 -1.73 5.39 3.98
C LEU A 25 -2.93 6.24 3.59
N ALA A 26 -4.15 5.69 3.73
CA ALA A 26 -5.39 6.41 3.51
C ALA A 26 -5.53 7.63 4.43
N SER A 27 -5.29 7.43 5.73
CA SER A 27 -5.33 8.49 6.73
C SER A 27 -4.32 9.61 6.44
N LEU A 28 -3.10 9.25 6.04
CA LEU A 28 -2.05 10.23 5.69
C LEU A 28 -2.44 11.13 4.51
N VAL A 29 -3.28 10.66 3.59
CA VAL A 29 -3.71 11.45 2.44
C VAL A 29 -5.11 12.05 2.59
N GLY A 30 -5.78 11.83 3.72
CA GLY A 30 -7.15 12.28 3.94
C GLY A 30 -8.18 11.50 3.10
N TYR A 31 -7.93 10.21 2.84
CA TYR A 31 -8.88 9.26 2.27
C TYR A 31 -9.53 8.44 3.39
N THR A 32 -10.85 8.23 3.32
CA THR A 32 -11.55 7.33 4.25
C THR A 32 -11.53 5.92 3.68
N PHE A 33 -10.74 5.04 4.29
CA PHE A 33 -10.68 3.62 3.92
C PHE A 33 -11.64 2.82 4.79
N ASP A 34 -12.64 2.20 4.18
CA ASP A 34 -13.70 1.45 4.86
C ASP A 34 -13.65 -0.07 4.59
N ASP A 35 -14.66 -0.79 5.05
CA ASP A 35 -14.74 -2.24 4.88
C ASP A 35 -14.97 -2.67 3.43
N LEU A 36 -15.60 -1.84 2.59
CA LEU A 36 -15.78 -2.11 1.16
C LEU A 36 -14.46 -1.93 0.41
N ASP A 37 -13.69 -0.90 0.77
CA ASP A 37 -12.34 -0.71 0.24
C ASP A 37 -11.45 -1.91 0.60
N TRP A 38 -11.51 -2.36 1.86
CA TRP A 38 -10.81 -3.56 2.29
C TRP A 38 -11.29 -4.80 1.53
N GLN A 39 -12.60 -4.96 1.33
CA GLN A 39 -13.14 -6.08 0.57
C GLN A 39 -12.60 -6.08 -0.87
N ALA A 40 -12.50 -4.92 -1.52
CA ALA A 40 -11.95 -4.80 -2.87
C ALA A 40 -10.47 -5.22 -2.92
N VAL A 41 -9.64 -4.70 -2.00
CA VAL A 41 -8.22 -5.08 -1.89
C VAL A 41 -8.08 -6.57 -1.59
N GLY A 42 -8.69 -7.04 -0.51
CA GLY A 42 -8.56 -8.42 -0.04
C GLY A 42 -9.05 -9.46 -1.05
N SER A 43 -10.08 -9.14 -1.84
CA SER A 43 -10.57 -10.04 -2.89
C SER A 43 -9.64 -10.13 -4.11
N ALA A 44 -8.79 -9.13 -4.33
CA ALA A 44 -7.87 -9.10 -5.47
C ALA A 44 -6.54 -9.81 -5.17
N LEU A 45 -6.07 -9.78 -3.91
CA LEU A 45 -4.77 -10.32 -3.52
C LEU A 45 -4.52 -11.79 -3.91
N PRO A 46 -5.48 -12.74 -3.82
CA PRO A 46 -5.23 -14.14 -4.15
C PRO A 46 -4.72 -14.38 -5.59
N ASP A 47 -5.07 -13.50 -6.53
CA ASP A 47 -4.71 -13.60 -7.95
C ASP A 47 -3.45 -12.78 -8.33
N THR A 48 -2.79 -12.17 -7.35
CA THR A 48 -1.57 -11.36 -7.55
C THR A 48 -0.28 -12.15 -7.34
N ASP A 49 0.81 -11.66 -7.93
CA ASP A 49 2.13 -12.31 -7.94
C ASP A 49 3.22 -11.26 -8.23
N ASP A 50 4.20 -11.12 -7.35
CA ASP A 50 5.20 -10.04 -7.44
C ASP A 50 6.30 -10.28 -8.48
N ASP A 51 6.52 -11.54 -8.86
CA ASP A 51 7.43 -11.94 -9.94
C ASP A 51 6.82 -11.80 -11.35
N GLY A 52 5.49 -11.63 -11.43
CA GLY A 52 4.76 -11.51 -12.69
C GLY A 52 4.55 -10.07 -13.13
N GLU A 53 5.14 -9.68 -14.27
CA GLU A 53 4.79 -8.41 -14.91
C GLU A 53 3.28 -8.31 -15.13
N GLY A 54 2.66 -7.26 -14.61
CA GLY A 54 1.21 -7.03 -14.70
C GLY A 54 0.34 -7.84 -13.74
N ARG A 55 0.92 -8.56 -12.77
CA ARG A 55 0.20 -9.32 -11.73
C ARG A 55 0.10 -8.60 -10.39
N TRP A 56 0.41 -7.32 -10.36
CA TRP A 56 0.21 -6.46 -9.19
C TRP A 56 -1.20 -5.88 -9.20
N TYR A 57 -1.87 -5.89 -8.05
CA TYR A 57 -3.12 -5.16 -7.86
C TYR A 57 -2.82 -3.70 -7.53
N SER A 58 -3.47 -2.76 -8.22
CA SER A 58 -3.32 -1.32 -7.98
C SER A 58 -4.58 -0.76 -7.32
N TYR A 59 -4.40 -0.09 -6.18
CA TYR A 59 -5.45 0.63 -5.47
C TYR A 59 -5.12 2.12 -5.39
N PHE A 60 -6.07 2.99 -5.74
CA PHE A 60 -5.85 4.42 -5.75
C PHE A 60 -6.47 5.08 -4.52
N LEU A 61 -5.61 5.63 -3.66
CA LEU A 61 -6.00 6.42 -2.50
C LEU A 61 -6.05 7.89 -2.90
N VAL A 62 -7.21 8.35 -3.37
CA VAL A 62 -7.43 9.74 -3.82
C VAL A 62 -8.05 10.53 -2.68
N GLY A 63 -7.21 11.02 -1.77
CA GLY A 63 -7.63 11.76 -0.59
C GLY A 63 -7.64 13.28 -0.80
N ALA A 64 -8.04 14.01 0.24
CA ALA A 64 -8.09 15.47 0.22
C ALA A 64 -6.70 16.13 0.13
N GLU A 65 -5.66 15.48 0.65
CA GLU A 65 -4.31 16.04 0.76
C GLU A 65 -3.39 15.58 -0.38
N ALA A 66 -3.54 14.34 -0.84
CA ALA A 66 -2.73 13.76 -1.91
C ALA A 66 -3.42 12.57 -2.58
N ALA A 67 -2.86 12.16 -3.73
CA ALA A 67 -3.23 10.93 -4.43
C ALA A 67 -2.05 9.96 -4.43
N LEU A 68 -2.29 8.73 -3.97
CA LEU A 68 -1.32 7.63 -4.01
C LEU A 68 -1.87 6.47 -4.83
N GLU A 69 -0.98 5.80 -5.55
CA GLU A 69 -1.21 4.47 -6.08
C GLU A 69 -0.47 3.48 -5.17
N LEU A 70 -1.23 2.64 -4.48
CA LEU A 70 -0.72 1.51 -3.72
C LEU A 70 -0.79 0.27 -4.59
N ARG A 71 0.35 -0.32 -4.90
CA ARG A 71 0.42 -1.63 -5.55
C ARG A 71 0.69 -2.71 -4.53
N LEU A 72 0.00 -3.83 -4.66
CA LEU A 72 0.12 -5.00 -3.78
C LEU A 72 0.23 -6.26 -4.63
N ALA A 73 1.11 -7.16 -4.23
CA ALA A 73 1.24 -8.48 -4.85
C ALA A 73 1.68 -9.53 -3.82
N ARG A 74 1.29 -10.79 -4.00
CA ARG A 74 1.81 -11.88 -3.17
C ARG A 74 3.27 -12.14 -3.49
N ALA A 75 4.08 -12.28 -2.44
CA ALA A 75 5.47 -12.69 -2.59
C ALA A 75 5.60 -14.21 -2.74
N VAL A 76 6.56 -14.66 -3.55
CA VAL A 76 6.80 -16.09 -3.77
C VAL A 76 7.27 -16.78 -2.48
N GLY A 77 6.52 -17.79 -2.04
CA GLY A 77 6.98 -18.76 -1.04
C GLY A 77 6.54 -18.52 0.41
N GLY A 78 5.67 -17.55 0.69
CA GLY A 78 5.24 -17.25 2.07
C GLY A 78 3.88 -16.57 2.24
N SER A 79 3.64 -16.08 3.47
CA SER A 79 2.48 -15.29 3.89
C SER A 79 2.76 -13.77 3.78
N GLU A 80 3.62 -13.40 2.84
CA GLU A 80 4.13 -12.06 2.66
C GLU A 80 3.47 -11.41 1.43
N LEU A 81 3.26 -10.11 1.51
CA LEU A 81 2.82 -9.28 0.40
C LEU A 81 3.90 -8.25 0.10
N SER A 82 4.30 -8.16 -1.15
CA SER A 82 5.09 -7.05 -1.67
C SER A 82 4.17 -5.85 -1.89
N PHE A 83 4.68 -4.65 -1.58
CA PHE A 83 3.96 -3.40 -1.80
C PHE A 83 4.85 -2.35 -2.46
N GLU A 84 4.23 -1.48 -3.24
CA GLU A 84 4.83 -0.26 -3.78
C GLU A 84 3.87 0.92 -3.56
N VAL A 85 4.41 2.05 -3.15
CA VAL A 85 3.65 3.30 -3.02
C VAL A 85 4.20 4.31 -4.03
N PHE A 86 3.35 4.71 -4.98
CA PHE A 86 3.65 5.76 -5.94
C PHE A 86 2.83 7.01 -5.65
N GLY A 87 3.40 8.17 -5.93
CA GLY A 87 2.67 9.43 -5.85
C GLY A 87 3.60 10.63 -5.84
N SER A 88 3.01 11.80 -5.60
CA SER A 88 3.73 13.03 -5.32
C SER A 88 3.52 13.38 -3.85
N ALA A 89 4.60 13.49 -3.08
CA ALA A 89 4.55 13.82 -1.67
C ALA A 89 5.54 14.95 -1.36
N ASP A 90 5.15 15.86 -0.47
CA ASP A 90 6.11 16.79 0.11
C ASP A 90 7.08 16.06 1.06
N GLY A 91 8.07 16.78 1.61
CA GLY A 91 9.07 16.16 2.48
C GLY A 91 8.50 15.53 3.75
N VAL A 92 7.38 16.03 4.27
CA VAL A 92 6.75 15.51 5.49
C VAL A 92 5.97 14.24 5.17
N LEU A 93 5.08 14.29 4.18
CA LEU A 93 4.29 13.14 3.75
C LEU A 93 5.20 12.01 3.25
N TYR A 94 6.27 12.33 2.52
CA TYR A 94 7.25 11.34 2.08
C TYR A 94 7.88 10.60 3.27
N ALA A 95 8.31 11.34 4.31
CA ALA A 95 8.89 10.73 5.51
C ALA A 95 7.87 9.87 6.28
N GLN A 96 6.61 10.30 6.35
CA GLN A 96 5.54 9.55 7.00
C GLN A 96 5.20 8.24 6.27
N ILE A 97 5.11 8.27 4.93
CA ILE A 97 4.87 7.07 4.11
C ILE A 97 6.01 6.06 4.30
N LYS A 98 7.26 6.52 4.27
CA LYS A 98 8.42 5.63 4.50
C LYS A 98 8.42 5.03 5.89
N LEU A 99 8.15 5.83 6.92
CA LEU A 99 8.07 5.33 8.28
C LEU A 99 6.96 4.28 8.44
N ALA A 100 5.78 4.53 7.86
CA ALA A 100 4.66 3.59 7.89
C ALA A 100 5.04 2.24 7.24
N GLY A 101 5.64 2.28 6.04
CA GLY A 101 6.09 1.06 5.35
C GLY A 101 7.22 0.33 6.09
N ASP A 102 8.20 1.05 6.62
CA ASP A 102 9.29 0.47 7.42
C ASP A 102 8.75 -0.21 8.70
N MET A 103 7.75 0.39 9.35
CA MET A 103 7.09 -0.21 10.52
C MET A 103 6.29 -1.46 10.14
N ALA A 104 5.52 -1.42 9.07
CA ALA A 104 4.72 -2.54 8.59
C ALA A 104 5.56 -3.73 8.08
N THR A 105 6.79 -3.46 7.62
CA THR A 105 7.77 -4.48 7.23
C THR A 105 8.36 -5.19 8.45
N ARG A 106 8.59 -4.47 9.55
CA ARG A 106 9.38 -4.99 10.69
C ARG A 106 8.56 -5.59 11.82
N TYR A 107 7.31 -5.16 11.97
CA TYR A 107 6.48 -5.51 13.11
C TYR A 107 5.14 -6.06 12.66
N ALA A 108 4.64 -7.07 13.38
CA ALA A 108 3.23 -7.44 13.29
C ALA A 108 2.40 -6.28 13.87
N ILE A 109 1.59 -5.65 13.01
CA ILE A 109 0.69 -4.56 13.39
C ILE A 109 -0.71 -5.15 13.48
N SER A 110 -1.09 -5.54 14.70
CA SER A 110 -2.44 -6.00 14.99
C SER A 110 -3.28 -4.81 15.49
N ASN A 111 -4.42 -4.56 14.84
CA ASN A 111 -5.47 -3.72 15.41
C ASN A 111 -6.29 -4.60 16.38
N ARG A 112 -6.29 -4.28 17.67
CA ARG A 112 -6.90 -5.09 18.73
C ARG A 112 -8.31 -4.64 19.05
#